data_AF-A0A3D4GEF5-F1
#
_entry.id   AF-A0A3D4GEF5-F1
#
_cell.length_a   1.000
_cell.length_b   1.000
_cell.length_c   1.000
_cell.angle_alpha   90.00
_cell.angle_beta   90.00
_cell.angle_gamma   90.00
#
_symmetry.space_group_name_H-M   'P 1'
#
loop_
_entity.id
_entity.type
_entity.pdbx_description
1 polymer ?
#
loop_
_entity_poly.entity_id
_entity_poly.type
_entity_poly.pdbx_seq_one_letter_code
_entity_poly.pdbx_strand_id
1 'polypeptide(L)'
;MNQLPVSQFVSFFSNPQNATSAVLGTMKILIVLVLSLYLVFGVVILRQISLMTKTVDTPLTPKIKFLGYIHMIFSILVWLCAIVLL
;
A
#
# COMPACT_ATOMS: atom_id res chain seq x y z
N MET A 1 -35.87 9.20 -29.13
CA MET A 1 -34.61 9.91 -29.44
C MET A 1 -33.48 9.20 -28.72
N ASN A 2 -32.63 8.47 -29.44
CA ASN A 2 -31.48 7.80 -28.80
C ASN A 2 -30.48 8.88 -28.34
N GLN A 3 -30.19 8.88 -27.04
CA GLN A 3 -29.14 9.70 -26.46
C GLN A 3 -27.82 9.37 -27.15
N LEU A 4 -27.16 10.39 -27.72
CA LEU A 4 -25.86 10.22 -28.35
C LEU A 4 -24.83 9.74 -27.29
N PRO A 5 -23.83 8.94 -27.65
CA PRO A 5 -22.88 8.35 -26.68
C PRO A 5 -22.17 9.40 -25.79
N VAL A 6 -22.00 10.63 -26.30
CA VAL A 6 -21.43 11.75 -25.53
C VAL A 6 -22.35 12.22 -24.41
N SER A 7 -23.68 12.22 -24.58
CA SER A 7 -24.59 12.65 -23.52
C SER A 7 -24.65 11.64 -22.38
N GLN A 8 -24.49 10.34 -22.70
CA GLN A 8 -24.35 9.30 -21.68
C GLN A 8 -23.06 9.48 -20.86
N PHE A 9 -21.94 9.77 -21.52
CA PHE A 9 -20.67 10.06 -20.86
C PHE A 9 -20.77 11.28 -19.92
N VAL A 10 -21.32 12.40 -20.40
CA VAL A 10 -21.52 13.61 -19.57
C VAL A 10 -22.44 13.30 -18.38
N SER A 11 -23.53 12.56 -18.60
CA SER A 11 -24.48 12.20 -17.53
C SER A 11 -23.88 11.29 -16.45
N PHE A 12 -22.90 10.46 -16.81
CA PHE A 12 -22.22 9.58 -15.88
C PHE A 12 -21.36 10.37 -14.89
N PHE A 13 -20.58 11.34 -15.38
CA PHE A 13 -19.71 12.17 -14.54
C PHE A 13 -20.45 13.32 -13.84
N SER A 14 -21.56 13.79 -14.40
CA SER A 14 -22.39 14.81 -13.75
C SER A 14 -23.23 14.24 -12.60
N ASN A 15 -23.35 12.91 -12.49
CA ASN A 15 -24.03 12.28 -11.36
C ASN A 15 -23.10 12.21 -10.13
N PRO A 16 -23.42 12.92 -9.03
CA PRO A 16 -22.57 12.98 -7.84
C PRO A 16 -22.30 11.61 -7.20
N GLN A 17 -23.24 10.66 -7.28
CA GLN A 17 -23.03 9.31 -6.73
C GLN A 17 -22.05 8.48 -7.57
N ASN A 18 -22.06 8.64 -8.89
CA ASN A 18 -21.14 7.93 -9.77
C ASN A 18 -19.72 8.50 -9.65
N ALA A 19 -19.60 9.83 -9.56
CA ALA A 19 -18.31 10.48 -9.36
C ALA A 19 -17.66 10.07 -8.02
N THR A 20 -18.43 10.04 -6.92
CA THR A 20 -17.90 9.64 -5.61
C THR A 20 -17.50 8.18 -5.55
N SER A 21 -18.30 7.26 -6.09
CA SER A 21 -17.95 5.83 -6.15
C SER A 21 -16.70 5.56 -7.00
N ALA A 22 -16.53 6.25 -8.13
CA ALA A 22 -15.32 6.15 -8.95
C ALA A 22 -14.06 6.64 -8.22
N VAL A 23 -14.16 7.75 -7.50
CA VAL A 23 -13.04 8.27 -6.69
C VAL A 23 -12.67 7.29 -5.58
N LEU A 24 -13.66 6.75 -4.85
CA LEU A 24 -13.42 5.78 -3.78
C LEU A 24 -12.78 4.50 -4.30
N GLY A 25 -13.25 3.96 -5.44
CA GLY A 25 -12.65 2.80 -6.08
C GLY A 25 -11.18 3.03 -6.47
N THR A 26 -10.89 4.20 -7.04
CA THR A 26 -9.51 4.58 -7.41
C THR A 26 -8.61 4.68 -6.19
N MET A 27 -9.10 5.29 -5.09
CA MET A 27 -8.34 5.41 -3.85
C MET A 27 -8.01 4.05 -3.23
N LYS A 28 -8.94 3.10 -3.23
CA LYS A 28 -8.70 1.72 -2.74
C LYS A 28 -7.54 1.06 -3.48
N ILE A 29 -7.54 1.13 -4.82
CA ILE A 29 -6.47 0.56 -5.65
C ILE A 29 -5.12 1.23 -5.33
N LEU A 30 -5.09 2.56 -5.21
CA LEU A 30 -3.87 3.30 -4.87
C LEU A 30 -3.32 2.92 -3.49
N ILE A 31 -4.19 2.75 -2.48
CA ILE A 31 -3.78 2.33 -1.13
C ILE A 31 -3.13 0.95 -1.18
N VAL A 32 -3.75 -0.03 -1.85
CA VAL A 32 -3.19 -1.37 -1.99
C VAL A 32 -1.85 -1.34 -2.73
N LEU A 33 -1.73 -0.51 -3.77
CA LEU A 33 -0.48 -0.34 -4.51
C LEU A 33 0.64 0.24 -3.63
N VAL A 34 0.35 1.29 -2.85
CA VAL A 34 1.32 1.90 -1.94
C VAL A 34 1.74 0.93 -0.83
N LEU A 35 0.81 0.17 -0.25
CA LEU A 35 1.13 -0.85 0.74
C LEU A 35 1.97 -2.00 0.15
N SER A 36 1.75 -2.34 -1.12
CA SER A 36 2.57 -3.33 -1.82
C SER A 36 4.01 -2.84 -1.99
N LEU A 37 4.20 -1.57 -2.35
CA LEU A 37 5.52 -0.94 -2.41
C LEU A 37 6.17 -0.87 -1.02
N TYR A 38 5.38 -0.63 0.03
CA TYR A 38 5.85 -0.62 1.41
C TYR A 38 6.44 -1.98 1.83
N LEU A 39 5.86 -3.10 1.38
CA LEU A 39 6.45 -4.43 1.62
C LEU A 39 7.82 -4.58 0.98
N VAL A 40 7.99 -4.10 -0.25
CA VAL A 40 9.30 -4.10 -0.94
C VAL A 40 10.30 -3.28 -0.11
N PHE A 41 9.87 -2.12 0.39
CA PHE A 41 10.71 -1.29 1.26
C PHE A 41 11.09 -2.01 2.58
N GLY A 42 10.16 -2.77 3.17
CA GLY A 42 10.45 -3.60 4.34
C GLY A 42 11.60 -4.59 4.11
N VAL A 43 11.61 -5.27 2.95
CA VAL A 43 12.71 -6.17 2.55
C VAL A 43 14.03 -5.40 2.39
N VAL A 44 13.98 -4.22 1.77
CA VAL A 44 15.15 -3.34 1.61
C VAL A 44 15.72 -2.95 2.97
N ILE A 45 14.88 -2.59 3.93
CA ILE A 45 15.30 -2.23 5.30
C ILE A 45 15.94 -3.42 6.02
N LEU A 46 15.37 -4.62 5.92
CA LEU A 46 16.00 -5.83 6.49
C LEU A 46 17.41 -6.07 5.91
N ARG A 47 17.58 -5.86 4.61
CA ARG A 47 18.90 -5.93 3.96
C ARG A 47 19.83 -4.85 4.50
N GLN A 48 19.36 -3.62 4.68
CA GLN A 48 20.17 -2.53 5.25
C GLN A 48 20.60 -2.82 6.68
N ILE A 49 19.71 -3.34 7.53
CA ILE A 49 20.05 -3.77 8.90
C ILE A 49 21.13 -4.86 8.85
N SER A 50 20.99 -5.84 7.96
CA SER A 50 21.99 -6.91 7.80
C SER A 50 23.36 -6.39 7.35
N LEU A 51 23.41 -5.38 6.48
CA LEU A 51 24.67 -4.77 6.03
C LEU A 51 25.29 -3.87 7.11
N MET A 52 24.51 -3.03 7.78
CA MET A 52 25.01 -2.13 8.83
C MET A 52 25.60 -2.89 10.01
N THR A 53 24.96 -3.98 10.41
CA THR A 53 25.40 -4.81 11.54
C THR A 53 26.68 -5.60 11.26
N LYS A 54 27.17 -5.64 10.01
CA LYS A 54 28.50 -6.19 9.68
C LYS A 54 29.62 -5.16 9.84
N THR A 55 29.31 -3.87 9.71
CA THR A 55 30.30 -2.79 9.78
C THR A 55 30.43 -2.24 11.18
N VAL A 56 29.30 -2.07 11.88
CA VAL A 56 29.26 -1.51 13.24
C VAL A 56 28.47 -2.46 14.11
N ASP A 57 29.18 -3.29 14.87
CA ASP A 57 28.54 -4.17 15.84
C ASP A 57 28.36 -3.43 17.16
N THR A 58 27.10 -3.23 17.55
CA THR A 58 26.73 -2.57 18.80
C THR A 58 25.94 -3.55 19.66
N PRO A 59 25.89 -3.35 20.99
CA PRO A 59 25.02 -4.14 21.86
C PRO A 59 23.52 -4.09 21.47
N LEU A 60 23.13 -3.13 20.63
CA LEU A 60 21.76 -2.97 20.12
C LEU A 60 21.50 -3.73 18.81
N THR A 61 22.54 -4.21 18.11
CA THR A 61 22.46 -5.01 16.88
C THR A 61 21.37 -6.10 16.94
N PRO A 62 21.33 -7.00 17.93
CA PRO A 62 20.34 -8.07 17.98
C PRO A 62 18.92 -7.54 18.19
N LYS A 63 18.74 -6.46 18.96
CA LYS A 63 17.43 -5.83 19.20
C LYS A 63 16.88 -5.20 17.91
N ILE A 64 17.73 -4.50 17.15
CA ILE A 64 17.35 -3.87 15.89
C ILE A 64 16.97 -4.92 14.84
N LYS A 65 17.75 -6.02 14.73
CA LYS A 65 17.42 -7.15 13.85
C LYS A 65 16.06 -7.76 14.21
N PHE A 66 15.82 -8.03 15.49
CA PHE A 66 14.56 -8.61 15.96
C PHE A 66 13.37 -7.69 15.65
N LEU A 67 13.49 -6.39 15.94
CA LEU A 67 12.45 -5.41 15.64
C LEU A 67 12.17 -5.32 14.14
N GLY A 68 13.21 -5.38 13.29
CA GLY A 68 13.07 -5.39 11.83
C GLY A 68 12.23 -6.57 11.34
N TYR A 69 12.50 -7.78 11.83
CA TYR A 69 11.73 -8.97 11.43
C TYR A 69 10.27 -8.90 11.91
N ILE A 70 10.03 -8.44 13.15
CA ILE A 70 8.67 -8.22 13.66
C ILE A 70 7.93 -7.20 12.79
N HIS A 71 8.59 -6.08 12.46
CA HIS A 71 8.00 -5.04 11.62
C HIS A 71 7.63 -5.57 10.24
N MET A 72 8.48 -6.41 9.64
CA MET A 72 8.18 -7.04 8.34
C MET A 72 6.96 -7.95 8.42
N ILE A 73 6.86 -8.81 9.45
CA ILE A 73 5.69 -9.68 9.66
C ILE A 73 4.43 -8.83 9.85
N PHE A 74 4.50 -7.80 10.70
CA PHE A 74 3.37 -6.90 10.94
C PHE A 74 2.94 -6.18 9.66
N SER A 75 3.89 -5.73 8.84
CA SER A 75 3.60 -5.09 7.56
C SER A 75 2.88 -6.02 6.58
N ILE A 76 3.26 -7.30 6.54
CA ILE A 76 2.57 -8.34 5.74
C ILE A 76 1.13 -8.51 6.24
N LEU A 77 0.91 -8.57 7.56
CA LEU A 77 -0.43 -8.67 8.14
C LEU A 77 -1.30 -7.45 7.78
N VAL A 78 -0.76 -6.23 7.88
CA VAL A 78 -1.48 -5.00 7.49
C VAL A 78 -1.84 -5.02 6.01
N TRP A 79 -0.92 -5.46 5.15
CA TRP A 79 -1.19 -5.59 3.71
C TRP A 79 -2.29 -6.64 3.41
N LEU A 80 -2.26 -7.79 4.09
CA LEU A 80 -3.33 -8.80 3.98
C LEU A 80 -4.69 -8.23 4.44
N CYS A 81 -4.73 -7.50 5.56
CA CYS A 81 -5.94 -6.82 6.01
C CYS A 81 -6.44 -5.81 4.98
N ALA A 82 -5.54 -5.07 4.33
CA ALA A 82 -5.93 -4.12 3.28
C ALA A 82 -6.61 -4.81 2.09
N ILE A 83 -6.14 -6.00 1.68
CA ILE A 83 -6.78 -6.76 0.60
C ILE A 83 -8.18 -7.26 0.97
N VAL A 84 -8.39 -7.63 2.23
CA VAL A 84 -9.67 -8.18 2.69
C VAL A 84 -10.70 -7.07 2.98
N LEU A 85 -10.26 -5.93 3.50
CA LEU A 85 -11.14 -4.89 4.02
C LEU A 85 -11.44 -3.73 3.05
N LEU A 86 -10.53 -3.43 2.11
CA LEU A 86 -10.71 -2.33 1.14
C LEU A 86 -11.35 -2.84 -0.15
#